data_AF-A0A952D7X9-F1
#
_entry.id   AF-A0A952D7X9-F1
#
_cell.length_a   1.000
_cell.length_b   1.000
_cell.length_c   1.000
_cell.angle_alpha   90.00
_cell.angle_beta   90.00
_cell.angle_gamma   90.00
#
_symmetry.space_group_name_H-M   'P 1'
#
loop_
_entity.id
_entity.type
_entity.pdbx_description
1 polymer ?
#
loop_
_entity_poly.entity_id
_entity_poly.type
_entity_poly.pdbx_seq_one_letter_code
_entity_poly.pdbx_strand_id
1 'polypeptide(L)'
;MHRLIIAAALLAAAACATTPAPATAGAALYQQYCASCHGAEALGDGPAAAALRTPVPDLSRISARHGGSFPAARVHEVIDGRAALPAHGSRDMPVWGYEFEARSAAGAPGRATAQALTTQLVDYLRSIQQTGQEEAARP
;
A
#
# COMPACT_ATOMS: atom_id res chain seq x y z
N MET A 1 34.81 27.40 -50.29
CA MET A 1 33.61 26.58 -50.57
C MET A 1 33.72 25.31 -49.74
N HIS A 2 33.28 25.31 -48.48
CA HIS A 2 33.33 24.13 -47.60
C HIS A 2 31.93 23.90 -47.04
N ARG A 3 31.46 22.66 -47.21
CA ARG A 3 30.09 22.20 -47.04
C ARG A 3 29.69 22.12 -45.56
N LEU A 4 28.45 22.50 -45.30
CA LEU A 4 27.64 22.25 -44.10
C LEU A 4 27.74 20.80 -43.64
N ILE A 5 27.86 20.51 -42.33
CA ILE A 5 27.07 19.53 -41.55
C ILE A 5 27.25 19.86 -40.06
N ILE A 6 26.21 20.28 -39.33
CA ILE A 6 26.16 20.09 -37.87
C ILE A 6 24.81 19.46 -37.54
N ALA A 7 24.93 18.27 -36.94
CA ALA A 7 23.89 17.32 -36.63
C ALA A 7 22.82 17.90 -35.68
N ALA A 8 21.55 17.64 -36.01
CA ALA A 8 20.43 17.84 -35.10
C ALA A 8 20.53 16.81 -33.96
N ALA A 9 20.73 17.30 -32.73
CA ALA A 9 20.75 16.48 -31.53
C ALA A 9 19.34 15.96 -31.23
N LEU A 10 19.14 14.65 -31.39
CA LEU A 10 17.94 13.94 -30.93
C LEU A 10 17.98 13.85 -29.41
N LEU A 11 17.19 14.68 -28.74
CA LEU A 11 16.94 14.60 -27.31
C LEU A 11 16.00 13.40 -27.05
N ALA A 12 16.57 12.23 -26.75
CA ALA A 12 15.82 11.07 -26.31
C ALA A 12 15.33 11.30 -24.87
N ALA A 13 14.07 11.71 -24.71
CA ALA A 13 13.40 11.71 -23.42
C ALA A 13 13.19 10.26 -22.97
N ALA A 14 14.02 9.78 -22.04
CA ALA A 14 13.80 8.53 -21.35
C ALA A 14 12.57 8.66 -20.44
N ALA A 15 11.41 8.25 -20.95
CA ALA A 15 10.24 8.04 -20.11
C ALA A 15 10.52 6.86 -19.18
N CYS A 16 10.66 7.12 -17.88
CA CYS A 16 10.57 6.06 -16.87
C CYS A 16 9.18 5.43 -16.96
N ALA A 17 9.08 4.32 -17.69
CA ALA A 17 7.92 3.45 -17.62
C ALA A 17 7.89 2.84 -16.22
N THR A 18 7.14 3.48 -15.31
CA THR A 18 6.72 2.84 -14.06
C THR A 18 5.63 1.87 -14.44
N THR A 19 6.00 0.62 -14.74
CA THR A 19 5.01 -0.45 -14.94
C THR A 19 4.26 -0.61 -13.61
N PRO A 20 2.94 -0.38 -13.56
CA PRO A 20 2.19 -0.63 -12.34
C PRO A 20 2.35 -2.11 -11.99
N ALA A 21 2.72 -2.39 -10.74
CA ALA A 21 2.72 -3.75 -10.23
C ALA A 21 1.29 -4.33 -10.43
N PRO A 22 1.15 -5.59 -10.86
CA PRO A 22 -0.17 -6.14 -11.14
C PRO A 22 -1.02 -6.10 -9.87
N ALA A 23 -2.28 -5.70 -9.98
CA ALA A 23 -3.22 -5.61 -8.85
C ALA A 23 -3.32 -6.93 -8.04
N THR A 24 -3.00 -8.06 -8.67
CA THR A 24 -2.90 -9.39 -8.04
C THR A 24 -1.81 -9.49 -6.99
N ALA A 25 -0.72 -8.72 -7.10
CA ALA A 25 0.37 -8.71 -6.13
C ALA A 25 -0.03 -8.05 -4.80
N GLY A 26 -0.77 -6.93 -4.86
CA GLY A 26 -1.29 -6.26 -3.67
C GLY A 26 -2.31 -7.10 -2.90
N ALA A 27 -3.23 -7.78 -3.62
CA ALA A 27 -4.19 -8.68 -3.02
C ALA A 27 -3.51 -9.87 -2.31
N ALA A 28 -2.50 -10.48 -2.94
CA ALA A 28 -1.73 -11.57 -2.32
C ALA A 28 -0.97 -11.13 -1.06
N LEU A 29 -0.36 -9.94 -1.10
CA LEU A 29 0.28 -9.35 0.08
C LEU A 29 -0.76 -9.12 1.20
N TYR A 30 -1.93 -8.60 0.87
CA TYR A 30 -2.99 -8.39 1.86
C TYR A 30 -3.42 -9.70 2.53
N GLN A 31 -3.64 -10.76 1.76
CA GLN A 31 -4.00 -12.08 2.31
C GLN A 31 -2.90 -12.61 3.23
N GLN A 32 -1.63 -12.38 2.89
CA GLN A 32 -0.50 -12.85 3.68
C GLN A 32 -0.30 -12.08 5.00
N TYR A 33 -0.48 -10.76 5.00
CA TYR A 33 -0.08 -9.90 6.13
C TYR A 33 -1.23 -9.28 6.92
N CYS A 34 -2.38 -9.07 6.28
CA CYS A 34 -3.45 -8.24 6.83
C CYS A 34 -4.69 -9.04 7.19
N ALA A 35 -5.02 -10.08 6.41
CA ALA A 35 -6.28 -10.80 6.54
C ALA A 35 -6.48 -11.54 7.86
N SER A 36 -5.40 -11.88 8.59
CA SER A 36 -5.52 -12.50 9.91
C SER A 36 -6.24 -11.62 10.93
N CYS A 37 -6.12 -10.30 10.81
CA CYS A 37 -6.79 -9.33 11.68
C CYS A 37 -7.96 -8.66 10.95
N HIS A 38 -7.78 -8.21 9.71
CA HIS A 38 -8.78 -7.45 8.97
C HIS A 38 -9.77 -8.31 8.18
N GLY A 39 -9.60 -9.63 8.14
CA GLY A 39 -10.45 -10.54 7.38
C GLY A 39 -10.11 -10.60 5.90
N ALA A 40 -10.57 -11.66 5.20
CA ALA A 40 -10.25 -11.87 3.79
C ALA A 40 -10.87 -10.80 2.87
N GLU A 41 -12.02 -10.26 3.26
CA GLU A 41 -12.75 -9.18 2.57
C GLU A 41 -12.47 -7.79 3.15
N ALA A 42 -11.54 -7.70 4.10
CA ALA A 42 -11.13 -6.46 4.75
C ALA A 42 -12.19 -5.77 5.61
N LEU A 43 -13.14 -6.54 6.15
CA LEU A 43 -14.27 -6.05 6.96
C LEU A 43 -13.93 -5.88 8.46
N GLY A 44 -12.72 -6.24 8.89
CA GLY A 44 -12.32 -6.20 10.30
C GLY A 44 -12.70 -7.46 11.09
N ASP A 45 -13.06 -8.54 10.40
CA ASP A 45 -13.58 -9.80 10.93
C ASP A 45 -12.58 -10.95 10.82
N GLY A 46 -11.27 -10.64 10.80
CA GLY A 46 -10.23 -11.66 10.74
C GLY A 46 -10.24 -12.59 11.96
N PRO A 47 -9.70 -13.81 11.84
CA PRO A 47 -9.72 -14.79 12.93
C PRO A 47 -9.04 -14.31 14.23
N ALA A 48 -8.11 -13.35 14.14
CA ALA A 48 -7.48 -12.73 15.31
C ALA A 48 -8.29 -11.57 15.91
N ALA A 49 -9.27 -11.00 15.18
CA ALA A 49 -9.96 -9.77 15.56
C ALA A 49 -10.65 -9.87 16.93
N ALA A 50 -11.30 -11.01 17.21
CA ALA A 50 -12.00 -11.24 18.48
C ALA A 50 -11.08 -11.30 19.71
N ALA A 51 -9.78 -11.55 19.51
CA ALA A 51 -8.78 -11.61 20.59
C ALA A 51 -8.13 -10.24 20.88
N LEU A 52 -8.37 -9.23 20.04
CA LEU A 52 -7.79 -7.89 20.19
C LEU A 52 -8.68 -7.01 21.07
N ARG A 53 -8.05 -6.16 21.89
CA ARG A 53 -8.78 -5.18 22.73
C ARG A 53 -9.35 -4.04 21.90
N THR A 54 -8.60 -3.62 20.88
CA THR A 54 -9.02 -2.57 19.96
C THR A 54 -9.81 -3.20 18.82
N PRO A 55 -11.03 -2.71 18.51
CA PRO A 55 -11.79 -3.16 17.36
C PRO A 55 -10.99 -2.99 16.07
N VAL A 56 -10.92 -4.04 15.26
CA VAL A 56 -10.25 -3.98 13.97
C VAL A 56 -11.18 -3.28 12.97
N PRO A 57 -10.75 -2.20 12.31
CA PRO A 57 -11.63 -1.44 11.42
C PRO A 57 -11.87 -2.17 10.08
N ASP A 58 -13.07 -1.97 9.54
CA ASP A 58 -13.39 -2.23 8.14
C ASP A 58 -12.57 -1.31 7.22
N LEU A 59 -11.63 -1.91 6.49
CA LEU A 59 -10.73 -1.22 5.58
C LEU A 59 -11.39 -0.95 4.22
N SER A 60 -12.49 -1.59 3.86
CA SER A 60 -13.23 -1.32 2.60
C SER A 60 -13.94 0.04 2.62
N ARG A 61 -13.97 0.73 3.77
CA ARG A 61 -14.69 2.00 3.97
C ARG A 61 -13.80 3.17 4.39
N ILE A 62 -12.50 3.08 4.15
CA ILE A 62 -11.56 4.18 4.42
C ILE A 62 -12.00 5.44 3.66
N SER A 63 -12.32 5.36 2.37
CA SER A 63 -12.75 6.51 1.57
C SER A 63 -13.98 7.19 2.14
N ALA A 64 -14.99 6.42 2.58
CA ALA A 64 -16.21 6.97 3.18
C ALA A 64 -15.92 7.79 4.44
N ARG A 65 -15.01 7.32 5.31
CA ARG A 65 -14.56 8.04 6.51
C ARG A 65 -13.72 9.29 6.20
N HIS A 66 -13.22 9.41 4.97
CA HIS A 66 -12.38 10.51 4.49
C HIS A 66 -13.06 11.32 3.38
N GLY A 67 -14.38 11.55 3.50
CA GLY A 67 -15.12 12.42 2.59
C GLY A 67 -15.19 11.91 1.15
N GLY A 68 -15.19 10.59 0.98
CA GLY A 68 -15.20 9.91 -0.32
C GLY A 68 -13.83 9.77 -0.98
N SER A 69 -12.76 10.35 -0.40
CA SER A 69 -11.41 10.30 -0.96
C SER A 69 -10.52 9.31 -0.21
N PHE A 70 -9.77 8.47 -0.92
CA PHE A 70 -8.83 7.53 -0.31
C PHE A 70 -7.51 8.25 0.08
N PRO A 71 -7.15 8.34 1.37
CA PRO A 71 -6.00 9.11 1.85
C PRO A 71 -4.70 8.29 1.74
N ALA A 72 -4.24 8.05 0.51
CA ALA A 72 -3.15 7.11 0.21
C ALA A 72 -1.85 7.35 1.01
N ALA A 73 -1.42 8.60 1.16
CA ALA A 73 -0.21 8.94 1.93
C ALA A 73 -0.34 8.54 3.41
N ARG A 74 -1.49 8.85 4.02
CA ARG A 74 -1.81 8.48 5.41
C ARG A 74 -1.81 6.96 5.59
N VAL A 75 -2.43 6.23 4.66
CA VAL A 75 -2.49 4.76 4.71
C VAL A 75 -1.08 4.17 4.58
N HIS A 76 -0.26 4.70 3.68
CA HIS A 76 1.13 4.29 3.52
C HIS A 76 1.92 4.48 4.83
N GLU A 77 1.81 5.64 5.48
CA GLU A 77 2.47 5.91 6.77
C GLU A 77 2.05 4.93 7.86
N VAL A 78 0.76 4.59 7.92
CA VAL A 78 0.23 3.64 8.92
C VAL A 78 0.75 2.22 8.66
N ILE A 79 0.79 1.77 7.40
CA ILE A 79 1.30 0.44 7.06
C ILE A 79 2.81 0.37 7.31
N ASP A 80 3.58 1.35 6.83
CA ASP A 80 5.03 1.40 7.04
C ASP A 80 5.37 1.42 8.53
N GLY A 81 4.72 2.31 9.28
CA GLY A 81 4.76 2.35 10.74
C GLY A 81 6.07 2.85 11.36
N ARG A 82 7.17 3.00 10.59
CA ARG A 82 8.49 3.36 11.11
C ARG A 82 8.64 4.84 11.48
N ALA A 83 7.71 5.67 11.02
CA ALA A 83 7.62 7.08 11.41
C ALA A 83 7.02 7.29 12.81
N ALA A 84 6.34 6.28 13.38
CA ALA A 84 5.81 6.38 14.73
C ALA A 84 6.96 6.36 15.76
N LEU A 85 7.03 7.39 16.61
CA LEU A 85 8.06 7.45 17.65
C LEU A 85 7.83 6.32 18.67
N PRO A 86 8.83 5.47 18.95
CA PRO A 86 8.72 4.38 19.93
C PRO A 86 8.29 4.82 21.34
N ALA A 87 8.45 6.09 21.68
CA ALA A 87 8.10 6.67 22.97
C ALA A 87 6.57 6.79 23.23
N HIS A 88 5.71 6.53 22.24
CA HIS A 88 4.26 6.69 22.34
C HIS A 88 3.46 5.38 22.56
N GLY A 89 4.12 4.32 23.03
CA GLY A 89 3.46 3.07 23.45
C GLY A 89 3.33 2.01 22.36
N SER A 90 2.57 0.94 22.64
CA SER A 90 2.35 -0.18 21.72
C SER A 90 1.43 0.22 20.57
N ARG A 91 1.84 -0.02 19.33
CA ARG A 91 0.94 0.05 18.17
C ARG A 91 0.10 -1.22 18.12
N ASP A 92 -1.20 -1.08 17.85
CA ASP A 92 -2.09 -2.23 17.66
C ASP A 92 -1.81 -2.97 16.33
N MET A 93 -1.16 -2.30 15.38
CA MET A 93 -0.70 -2.88 14.11
C MET A 93 0.84 -3.07 14.10
N PRO A 94 1.35 -4.15 13.48
CA PRO A 94 2.79 -4.33 13.25
C PRO A 94 3.45 -3.18 12.48
N VAL A 95 4.77 -3.08 12.59
CA VAL A 95 5.58 -2.07 11.87
C VAL A 95 6.07 -2.67 10.55
N TRP A 96 5.15 -2.90 9.61
CA TRP A 96 5.41 -3.69 8.39
C TRP A 96 6.58 -3.19 7.54
N GLY A 97 6.96 -1.92 7.66
CA GLY A 97 8.15 -1.40 7.01
C GLY A 97 9.40 -2.22 7.34
N TYR A 98 9.59 -2.64 8.60
CA TYR A 98 10.75 -3.46 8.98
C TYR A 98 10.66 -4.90 8.45
N GLU A 99 9.50 -5.54 8.53
CA GLU A 99 9.28 -6.88 7.96
C GLU A 99 9.49 -6.89 6.44
N PHE A 100 9.06 -5.84 5.75
CA PHE A 100 9.25 -5.74 4.29
C PHE A 100 10.69 -5.43 3.89
N GLU A 101 11.43 -4.68 4.71
CA GLU A 101 12.87 -4.52 4.53
C GLU A 101 13.60 -5.84 4.66
N ALA A 102 13.26 -6.65 5.66
CA ALA A 102 13.89 -7.94 5.89
C ALA A 102 13.70 -8.94 4.73
N ARG A 103 12.73 -8.70 3.84
CA ARG A 103 12.47 -9.51 2.64
C ARG A 103 13.34 -9.13 1.44
N SER A 104 14.15 -8.08 1.51
CA SER A 104 15.01 -7.70 0.40
C SER A 104 16.00 -8.81 0.07
N ALA A 105 16.10 -9.16 -1.20
CA ALA A 105 17.16 -10.04 -1.68
C ALA A 105 18.53 -9.46 -1.30
N ALA A 106 19.50 -10.32 -1.04
CA ALA A 106 20.87 -9.89 -0.75
C ALA A 106 21.38 -8.94 -1.86
N GLY A 107 21.77 -7.73 -1.47
CA GLY A 107 22.24 -6.68 -2.39
C GLY A 107 21.17 -5.72 -2.93
N ALA A 108 19.88 -5.94 -2.66
CA ALA A 108 18.82 -4.97 -2.97
C ALA A 108 18.61 -3.99 -1.78
N PRO A 109 18.37 -2.69 -2.01
CA PRO A 109 18.10 -1.75 -0.91
C PRO A 109 16.79 -2.10 -0.19
N GLY A 110 16.87 -2.57 1.05
CA GLY A 110 15.71 -2.94 1.89
C GLY A 110 14.59 -1.90 1.90
N ARG A 111 14.95 -0.62 2.10
CA ARG A 111 13.99 0.50 2.08
C ARG A 111 13.18 0.58 0.79
N ALA A 112 13.81 0.36 -0.36
CA ALA A 112 13.13 0.43 -1.66
C ALA A 112 12.14 -0.74 -1.81
N THR A 113 12.51 -1.94 -1.34
CA THR A 113 11.60 -3.08 -1.28
C THR A 113 10.40 -2.81 -0.37
N ALA A 114 10.63 -2.27 0.83
CA ALA A 114 9.56 -1.92 1.76
C ALA A 114 8.60 -0.87 1.18
N GLN A 115 9.14 0.17 0.54
CA GLN A 115 8.34 1.18 -0.15
C GLN A 115 7.46 0.55 -1.25
N ALA A 116 8.04 -0.32 -2.09
CA ALA A 116 7.32 -0.95 -3.19
C ALA A 116 6.21 -1.90 -2.71
N LEU A 117 6.46 -2.69 -1.66
CA LEU A 117 5.45 -3.59 -1.07
C LEU A 117 4.34 -2.81 -0.38
N THR A 118 4.68 -1.73 0.34
CA THR A 118 3.70 -0.84 0.97
C THR A 118 2.81 -0.16 -0.08
N THR A 119 3.38 0.35 -1.17
CA THR A 119 2.60 0.92 -2.28
C THR A 119 1.61 -0.08 -2.88
N GLN A 120 2.02 -1.33 -3.09
CA GLN A 120 1.12 -2.37 -3.61
C GLN A 120 -0.07 -2.66 -2.67
N LEU A 121 0.16 -2.67 -1.35
CA LEU A 121 -0.91 -2.79 -0.37
C LEU A 121 -1.83 -1.56 -0.38
N VAL A 122 -1.28 -0.36 -0.45
CA VAL A 122 -2.05 0.90 -0.53
C VAL A 122 -2.93 0.93 -1.78
N ASP A 123 -2.40 0.49 -2.92
CA ASP A 123 -3.14 0.43 -4.18
C ASP A 123 -4.25 -0.63 -4.13
N TYR A 124 -3.99 -1.80 -3.54
CA TYR A 124 -5.03 -2.80 -3.31
C TYR A 124 -6.13 -2.27 -2.38
N LEU A 125 -5.76 -1.68 -1.24
CA LEU A 125 -6.73 -1.08 -0.32
C LEU A 125 -7.56 0.02 -1.02
N ARG A 126 -6.96 0.83 -1.89
CA ARG A 126 -7.70 1.80 -2.70
C ARG A 126 -8.72 1.12 -3.62
N SER A 127 -8.35 0.00 -4.23
CA SER A 127 -9.19 -0.71 -5.20
C SER A 127 -10.42 -1.39 -4.59
N ILE A 128 -10.38 -1.75 -3.31
CA ILE A 128 -11.49 -2.41 -2.60
C ILE A 128 -12.42 -1.44 -1.86
N GLN A 129 -12.24 -0.12 -2.05
CA GLN A 129 -13.09 0.86 -1.40
C GLN A 129 -14.51 0.78 -1.98
N GLN A 130 -15.47 0.56 -1.10
CA GLN A 130 -16.87 0.47 -1.49
C GLN A 130 -17.43 1.86 -1.81
N THR A 131 -18.23 1.91 -2.86
CA THR A 131 -19.04 3.07 -3.18
C THR A 131 -20.34 3.04 -2.37
N GLY A 132 -21.03 4.18 -2.25
CA GLY A 132 -22.29 4.25 -1.53
C GLY A 132 -23.43 3.37 -2.09
N GLN A 133 -23.27 2.79 -3.29
CA GLN A 133 -24.23 1.87 -3.90
C GLN A 133 -24.01 0.42 -3.47
N GLU A 134 -22.77 0.00 -3.23
CA GLU A 134 -22.41 -1.37 -2.79
C GLU A 134 -22.73 -1.58 -1.31
N GLU A 135 -22.65 -0.51 -0.51
CA GLU A 135 -23.09 -0.48 0.89
C GLU A 135 -24.58 -0.77 1.05
N ALA A 136 -25.43 -0.11 0.25
CA ALA A 136 -26.89 -0.23 0.35
C ALA A 136 -27.43 -1.60 -0.11
N ALA A 137 -26.59 -2.38 -0.80
CA ALA A 137 -26.93 -3.70 -1.32
C ALA A 137 -26.48 -4.86 -0.41
N ARG A 138 -25.78 -4.58 0.70
CA ARG A 138 -25.32 -5.62 1.63
C ARG A 138 -26.40 -5.88 2.71
N PRO A 139 -26.82 -7.15 2.91
CA PRO A 139 -27.85 -7.51 3.89
C PRO A 139 -27.41 -7.27 5.34
#